data_AF-A0A6P0IAK4-F1
#
_entry.id   AF-A0A6P0IAK4-F1
#
_cell.length_a   1.000
_cell.length_b   1.000
_cell.length_c   1.000
_cell.angle_alpha   90.00
_cell.angle_beta   90.00
_cell.angle_gamma   90.00
#
_symmetry.space_group_name_H-M   'P 1'
#
loop_
_entity.id
_entity.type
_entity.pdbx_description
1 polymer ?
#
loop_
_entity_poly.entity_id
_entity_poly.type
_entity_poly.pdbx_seq_one_letter_code
_entity_poly.pdbx_strand_id
1 'polypeptide(L)'
;MVNWGLINAYFEEDVNSIVDFELTAPEPTDDQLAQDNIIAQTVADLILKQGPDYTFVHLDNVDVVAHNFGFSTEYLEAITMADGHVGKILDAVEEREAAYPDEDWLVIVTTDHGREPSEGFDHGGQTDSERRTFIASNKELDDSSVAPATDVVPTVLDHLDIEGGEFDGTSLLESQPEGACHLCRTFVLKL
;
A
#
# COMPACT_ATOMS: atom_id res chain seq x y z
N MET A 1 8.27 5.21 19.24
CA MET A 1 8.49 3.78 18.96
C MET A 1 7.14 3.15 18.69
N VAL A 2 6.77 3.06 17.41
CA VAL A 2 5.65 2.22 16.95
C VAL A 2 6.17 0.79 16.97
N ASN A 3 5.47 -0.13 17.65
CA ASN A 3 5.88 -1.53 17.73
C ASN A 3 5.09 -2.33 16.69
N TRP A 4 5.68 -2.50 15.50
CA TRP A 4 5.10 -3.30 14.42
C TRP A 4 5.03 -4.80 14.74
N GLY A 5 5.80 -5.28 15.72
CA GLY A 5 5.74 -6.68 16.13
C GLY A 5 4.36 -7.10 16.64
N LEU A 6 3.56 -6.17 17.17
CA LEU A 6 2.17 -6.47 17.54
C LEU A 6 1.24 -6.52 16.32
N ILE A 7 1.44 -5.68 15.31
CA ILE A 7 0.67 -5.77 14.06
C ILE A 7 1.05 -7.05 13.35
N ASN A 8 2.34 -7.29 13.10
CA ASN A 8 2.79 -8.46 12.36
C ASN A 8 2.41 -9.78 13.07
N ALA A 9 2.40 -9.84 14.41
CA ALA A 9 2.08 -11.07 15.13
C ALA A 9 0.58 -11.27 15.45
N TYR A 10 -0.16 -10.19 15.77
CA TYR A 10 -1.56 -10.32 16.18
C TYR A 10 -2.54 -10.05 15.04
N PHE A 11 -2.19 -9.21 14.06
CA PHE A 11 -2.99 -9.07 12.85
C PHE A 11 -3.05 -10.41 12.12
N GLU A 12 -1.91 -11.11 12.02
CA GLU A 12 -1.81 -12.46 11.42
C GLU A 12 -2.78 -13.45 12.08
N GLU A 13 -2.80 -13.57 13.42
CA GLU A 13 -3.73 -14.48 14.11
C GLU A 13 -5.21 -14.14 13.87
N ASP A 14 -5.55 -12.85 13.87
CA ASP A 14 -6.93 -12.37 13.73
C ASP A 14 -7.47 -12.51 12.30
N VAL A 15 -6.60 -12.41 11.27
CA VAL A 15 -7.01 -12.44 9.85
C VAL A 15 -6.80 -13.78 9.16
N ASN A 16 -6.06 -14.71 9.77
CA ASN A 16 -5.75 -16.03 9.20
C ASN A 16 -6.98 -16.85 8.76
N SER A 17 -8.16 -16.59 9.34
CA SER A 17 -9.41 -17.27 8.97
C SER A 17 -10.18 -16.62 7.82
N ILE A 18 -9.77 -15.43 7.38
CA ILE A 18 -10.46 -14.59 6.39
C ILE A 18 -9.56 -14.17 5.22
N VAL A 19 -8.27 -14.51 5.23
CA VAL A 19 -7.29 -14.19 4.17
C VAL A 19 -7.02 -15.44 3.32
N ASP A 20 -7.15 -15.31 2.00
CA ASP A 20 -6.92 -16.42 1.05
C ASP A 20 -5.43 -16.70 0.81
N PHE A 21 -4.59 -15.68 0.91
CA PHE A 21 -3.15 -15.78 0.72
C PHE A 21 -2.41 -14.76 1.58
N GLU A 22 -1.40 -15.24 2.30
CA GLU A 22 -0.49 -14.42 3.08
C GLU A 22 0.97 -14.78 2.75
N LEU A 23 1.81 -13.76 2.68
CA LEU A 23 3.25 -13.91 2.57
C LEU A 23 3.95 -12.86 3.42
N THR A 24 4.66 -13.33 4.43
CA THR A 24 5.76 -12.60 5.07
C THR A 24 7.06 -13.14 4.49
N ALA A 25 7.93 -12.25 3.99
CA ALA A 25 9.22 -12.68 3.47
C ALA A 25 10.00 -13.44 4.57
N PRO A 26 10.76 -14.50 4.22
CA PRO A 26 11.32 -15.38 5.23
C PRO A 26 12.35 -14.68 6.13
N GLU A 27 12.05 -14.66 7.44
CA GLU A 27 13.01 -14.36 8.48
C GLU A 27 14.14 -15.42 8.54
N PRO A 28 15.38 -15.08 8.93
CA PRO A 28 15.90 -13.75 9.27
C PRO A 28 16.80 -13.27 8.13
N THR A 29 16.26 -12.59 7.13
CA THR A 29 17.13 -11.79 6.27
C THR A 29 16.99 -10.34 6.71
N ASP A 30 18.01 -9.82 7.41
CA ASP A 30 18.17 -8.37 7.70
C ASP A 30 18.32 -7.53 6.40
N ASP A 31 18.05 -8.11 5.24
CA ASP A 31 18.09 -7.52 3.91
C ASP A 31 16.67 -7.19 3.46
N GLN A 32 16.18 -6.02 3.86
CA GLN A 32 14.82 -5.58 3.56
C GLN A 32 14.59 -5.39 2.06
N LEU A 33 15.63 -5.04 1.30
CA LEU A 33 15.56 -4.96 -0.15
C LEU A 33 15.29 -6.34 -0.77
N ALA A 34 15.93 -7.40 -0.28
CA ALA A 34 15.66 -8.75 -0.74
C ALA A 34 14.20 -9.18 -0.43
N GLN A 35 13.69 -8.78 0.74
CA GLN A 35 12.29 -9.03 1.11
C GLN A 35 11.32 -8.30 0.17
N ASP A 36 11.51 -6.99 -0.05
CA ASP A 36 10.68 -6.18 -0.94
C ASP A 36 10.70 -6.74 -2.39
N ASN A 37 11.85 -7.22 -2.87
CA ASN A 37 11.97 -7.89 -4.16
C ASN A 37 11.10 -9.17 -4.26
N ILE A 38 11.08 -9.99 -3.21
CA ILE A 38 10.27 -11.21 -3.14
C ILE A 38 8.78 -10.85 -3.09
N ILE A 39 8.42 -9.87 -2.26
CA ILE A 39 7.04 -9.41 -2.07
C ILE A 39 6.50 -8.86 -3.39
N ALA A 40 7.19 -7.91 -4.02
CA ALA A 40 6.77 -7.30 -5.28
C ALA A 40 6.62 -8.34 -6.40
N GLN A 41 7.54 -9.30 -6.49
CA GLN A 41 7.41 -10.39 -7.47
C GLN A 41 6.23 -11.31 -7.17
N THR A 42 6.02 -11.68 -5.91
CA THR A 42 4.92 -12.56 -5.52
C THR A 42 3.58 -11.90 -5.79
N VAL A 43 3.44 -10.62 -5.44
CA VAL A 43 2.23 -9.84 -5.68
C VAL A 43 1.91 -9.76 -7.18
N ALA A 44 2.91 -9.44 -8.02
CA ALA A 44 2.72 -9.44 -9.47
C ALA A 44 2.24 -10.82 -9.98
N ASP A 45 2.86 -11.90 -9.50
CA ASP A 45 2.44 -13.27 -9.83
C ASP A 45 1.01 -13.59 -9.37
N LEU A 46 0.59 -13.12 -8.20
CA LEU A 46 -0.77 -13.32 -7.67
C LEU A 46 -1.80 -12.58 -8.51
N ILE A 47 -1.53 -11.33 -8.87
CA ILE A 47 -2.39 -10.50 -9.73
C ILE A 47 -2.64 -11.22 -11.06
N LEU A 48 -1.56 -11.65 -11.73
CA LEU A 48 -1.66 -12.29 -13.04
C LEU A 48 -2.41 -13.64 -12.98
N LYS A 49 -2.12 -14.46 -11.97
CA LYS A 49 -2.62 -15.85 -11.90
C LYS A 49 -3.99 -15.98 -11.26
N GLN A 50 -4.26 -15.18 -10.22
CA GLN A 50 -5.44 -15.34 -9.38
C GLN A 50 -6.38 -14.14 -9.47
N GLY A 51 -5.85 -12.91 -9.57
CA GLY A 51 -6.65 -11.69 -9.54
C GLY A 51 -7.45 -11.59 -8.24
N PRO A 52 -6.83 -11.35 -7.07
CA PRO A 52 -7.54 -11.26 -5.79
C PRO A 52 -8.44 -10.02 -5.68
N ASP A 53 -9.60 -10.12 -4.99
CA ASP A 53 -10.53 -8.99 -4.77
C ASP A 53 -9.88 -7.84 -3.99
N TYR A 54 -9.11 -8.17 -2.95
CA TYR A 54 -8.36 -7.19 -2.17
C TYR A 54 -6.94 -7.71 -1.90
N THR A 55 -5.95 -6.82 -2.00
CA THR A 55 -4.57 -7.11 -1.60
C THR A 55 -3.96 -5.90 -0.92
N PHE A 56 -3.37 -6.13 0.26
CA PHE A 56 -2.55 -5.16 0.97
C PHE A 56 -1.08 -5.58 0.86
N VAL A 57 -0.21 -4.62 0.53
CA VAL A 57 1.24 -4.86 0.39
C VAL A 57 2.00 -3.82 1.18
N HIS A 58 2.99 -4.28 1.92
CA HIS A 58 3.92 -3.44 2.66
C HIS A 58 5.33 -3.68 2.12
N LEU A 59 6.00 -2.62 1.70
CA LEU A 59 7.43 -2.60 1.36
C LEU A 59 8.14 -1.72 2.39
N ASP A 60 9.19 -2.22 3.03
CA ASP A 60 9.73 -1.60 4.26
C ASP A 60 11.17 -1.07 4.06
N ASN A 61 11.80 -1.36 2.92
CA ASN A 61 13.22 -1.05 2.71
C ASN A 61 13.52 0.46 2.76
N VAL A 62 12.58 1.30 2.32
CA VAL A 62 12.73 2.76 2.40
C VAL A 62 12.78 3.22 3.87
N ASP A 63 11.98 2.62 4.74
CA ASP A 63 12.01 2.91 6.17
C ASP A 63 13.34 2.43 6.81
N VAL A 64 13.72 1.19 6.55
CA VAL A 64 14.97 0.62 7.09
C VAL A 64 16.19 1.42 6.63
N VAL A 65 16.27 1.82 5.37
CA VAL A 65 17.44 2.55 4.85
C VAL A 65 17.55 3.93 5.49
N ALA A 66 16.47 4.72 5.59
CA ALA A 66 16.62 6.04 6.22
C ALA A 66 16.85 5.98 7.74
N HIS A 67 16.42 4.93 8.45
CA HIS A 67 16.87 4.73 9.84
C HIS A 67 18.39 4.58 9.97
N ASN A 68 19.04 4.01 8.95
CA ASN A 68 20.48 3.77 8.95
C ASN A 68 21.29 4.94 8.38
N PHE A 69 20.73 5.69 7.43
CA PHE A 69 21.48 6.68 6.64
C PHE A 69 20.87 8.09 6.62
N GLY A 70 19.66 8.29 7.12
CA GLY A 70 18.96 9.57 7.10
C GLY A 70 18.66 10.06 5.67
N PHE A 71 18.56 11.37 5.47
CA PHE A 71 18.42 11.98 4.14
C PHE A 71 19.72 11.93 3.35
N SER A 72 20.00 10.77 2.77
CA SER A 72 21.24 10.48 2.04
C SER A 72 21.01 10.02 0.61
N THR A 73 22.11 9.74 -0.10
CA THR A 73 22.06 9.10 -1.43
C THR A 73 21.45 7.71 -1.35
N GLU A 74 21.80 6.93 -0.33
CA GLU A 74 21.25 5.60 -0.06
C GLU A 74 19.73 5.65 0.11
N TYR A 75 19.21 6.66 0.82
CA TYR A 75 17.75 6.86 0.95
C TYR A 75 17.08 7.14 -0.40
N LEU A 76 17.70 7.98 -1.25
CA LEU A 76 17.19 8.24 -2.59
C LEU A 76 17.24 6.99 -3.49
N GLU A 77 18.29 6.18 -3.36
CA GLU A 77 18.41 4.90 -4.07
C GLU A 77 17.32 3.92 -3.62
N ALA A 78 17.03 3.86 -2.32
CA ALA A 78 15.94 3.03 -1.79
C ALA A 78 14.57 3.46 -2.32
N ILE A 79 14.30 4.77 -2.38
CA ILE A 79 13.08 5.30 -3.01
C ILE A 79 13.01 4.89 -4.49
N THR A 80 14.13 4.96 -5.21
CA THR A 80 14.20 4.56 -6.63
C THR A 80 13.92 3.06 -6.81
N MET A 81 14.37 2.22 -5.87
CA MET A 81 14.07 0.79 -5.89
C MET A 81 12.58 0.52 -5.62
N ALA A 82 11.99 1.20 -4.63
CA ALA A 82 10.57 1.10 -4.33
C ALA A 82 9.69 1.54 -5.51
N ASP A 83 10.07 2.62 -6.21
CA ASP A 83 9.41 3.03 -7.46
C ASP A 83 9.43 1.91 -8.53
N GLY A 84 10.56 1.21 -8.66
CA GLY A 84 10.66 0.03 -9.54
C GLY A 84 9.77 -1.15 -9.10
N HIS A 85 9.57 -1.35 -7.80
CA HIS A 85 8.63 -2.35 -7.28
C HIS A 85 7.18 -1.97 -7.57
N VAL A 86 6.81 -0.69 -7.39
CA VAL A 86 5.50 -0.14 -7.75
C VAL A 86 5.25 -0.37 -9.25
N GLY A 87 6.20 0.00 -10.11
CA GLY A 87 6.10 -0.19 -11.56
C GLY A 87 5.86 -1.64 -11.95
N LYS A 88 6.59 -2.60 -11.35
CA LYS A 88 6.38 -4.04 -11.60
C LYS A 88 4.95 -4.48 -11.28
N ILE A 89 4.39 -3.99 -10.18
CA ILE A 89 3.03 -4.36 -9.78
C ILE A 89 2.00 -3.73 -10.72
N LEU A 90 2.20 -2.45 -11.11
CA LEU A 90 1.35 -1.78 -12.08
C LEU A 90 1.37 -2.48 -13.45
N ASP A 91 2.54 -2.91 -13.94
CA ASP A 91 2.66 -3.69 -15.17
C ASP A 91 1.82 -4.99 -15.10
N ALA A 92 1.80 -5.66 -13.94
CA ALA A 92 1.00 -6.87 -13.74
C ALA A 92 -0.51 -6.58 -13.72
N VAL A 93 -0.93 -5.45 -13.14
CA VAL A 93 -2.33 -4.98 -13.18
C VAL A 93 -2.73 -4.69 -14.62
N GLU A 94 -1.94 -3.91 -15.37
CA GLU A 94 -2.24 -3.58 -16.77
C GLU A 94 -2.33 -4.82 -17.66
N GLU A 95 -1.42 -5.80 -17.48
CA GLU A 95 -1.48 -7.08 -18.21
C GLU A 95 -2.75 -7.87 -17.85
N ARG A 96 -3.14 -7.87 -16.57
CA ARG A 96 -4.33 -8.56 -16.09
C ARG A 96 -5.62 -7.92 -16.62
N GLU A 97 -5.74 -6.59 -16.55
CA GLU A 97 -6.86 -5.84 -17.11
C GLU A 97 -7.01 -6.09 -18.61
N ALA A 98 -5.90 -6.13 -19.36
CA ALA A 98 -5.92 -6.43 -20.79
C ALA A 98 -6.44 -7.85 -21.10
N ALA A 99 -6.18 -8.82 -20.21
CA ALA A 99 -6.64 -10.20 -20.35
C ALA A 99 -8.08 -10.41 -19.85
N TYR A 100 -8.54 -9.60 -18.89
CA TYR A 100 -9.84 -9.70 -18.22
C TYR A 100 -10.52 -8.32 -18.17
N PRO A 101 -11.03 -7.81 -19.30
CA PRO A 101 -11.51 -6.43 -19.42
C PRO A 101 -12.80 -6.13 -18.62
N ASP A 102 -13.42 -7.14 -18.02
CA ASP A 102 -14.56 -6.98 -17.12
C ASP A 102 -14.12 -6.76 -15.65
N GLU A 103 -12.83 -6.94 -15.33
CA GLU A 103 -12.27 -6.58 -14.02
C GLU A 103 -11.99 -5.08 -13.95
N ASP A 104 -12.31 -4.48 -12.81
CA ASP A 104 -12.11 -3.06 -12.56
C ASP A 104 -11.10 -2.89 -11.41
N TRP A 105 -9.94 -2.30 -11.69
CA TRP A 105 -8.84 -2.24 -10.74
C TRP A 105 -8.66 -0.85 -10.14
N LEU A 106 -8.63 -0.79 -8.81
CA LEU A 106 -8.15 0.36 -8.05
C LEU A 106 -6.80 0.03 -7.42
N VAL A 107 -5.79 0.81 -7.76
CA VAL A 107 -4.47 0.79 -7.13
C VAL A 107 -4.33 2.06 -6.31
N ILE A 108 -4.03 1.93 -5.02
CA ILE A 108 -3.66 3.02 -4.13
C ILE A 108 -2.21 2.82 -3.68
N VAL A 109 -1.38 3.84 -3.82
CA VAL A 109 -0.03 3.89 -3.24
C VAL A 109 0.01 4.98 -2.17
N THR A 110 0.47 4.63 -0.98
CA THR A 110 0.51 5.55 0.16
C THR A 110 1.67 5.22 1.10
N THR A 111 1.79 5.97 2.18
CA THR A 111 2.72 5.74 3.27
C THR A 111 2.03 6.12 4.59
N ASP A 112 2.49 5.58 5.71
CA ASP A 112 1.95 5.86 7.04
C ASP A 112 2.60 7.07 7.72
N HIS A 113 3.83 7.42 7.35
CA HIS A 113 4.52 8.59 7.89
C HIS A 113 5.62 9.12 6.97
N GLY A 114 6.03 10.36 7.24
CA GLY A 114 7.29 10.91 6.74
C GLY A 114 8.42 10.73 7.74
N ARG A 115 9.39 11.65 7.73
CA ARG A 115 10.61 11.61 8.55
C ARG A 115 10.82 12.87 9.36
N GLU A 116 11.54 12.75 10.46
CA GLU A 116 12.06 13.87 11.23
C GLU A 116 12.84 14.82 10.29
N PRO A 117 12.57 16.14 10.32
CA PRO A 117 13.01 17.05 9.28
C PRO A 117 14.50 17.44 9.30
N SER A 118 15.24 17.22 10.40
CA SER A 118 16.62 17.67 10.53
C SER A 118 17.60 16.78 9.75
N GLU A 119 17.52 15.47 9.98
CA GLU A 119 18.46 14.50 9.38
C GLU A 119 17.75 13.29 8.77
N GLY A 120 16.46 13.09 9.04
CA GLY A 120 15.67 12.04 8.40
C GLY A 120 15.85 10.64 8.98
N PHE A 121 16.63 10.48 10.07
CA PHE A 121 16.87 9.19 10.70
C PHE A 121 15.63 8.63 11.39
N ASP A 122 14.87 9.48 12.07
CA ASP A 122 13.79 9.03 12.95
C ASP A 122 12.40 9.45 12.43
N HIS A 123 11.37 8.89 13.06
CA HIS A 123 9.97 9.28 12.91
C HIS A 123 9.20 8.98 14.21
N GLY A 124 7.93 9.40 14.28
CA GLY A 124 7.03 9.19 15.42
C GLY A 124 6.81 10.41 16.32
N GLY A 125 7.39 11.55 15.95
CA GLY A 125 7.03 12.88 16.43
C GLY A 125 5.75 13.41 15.78
N GLN A 126 5.56 14.73 15.84
CA GLN A 126 4.36 15.42 15.36
C GLN A 126 4.69 16.56 14.39
N THR A 127 5.91 16.57 13.85
CA THR A 127 6.30 17.59 12.87
C THR A 127 5.48 17.46 11.60
N ASP A 128 5.38 18.55 10.83
CA ASP A 128 4.68 18.50 9.54
C ASP A 128 5.38 17.56 8.54
N SER A 129 6.69 17.37 8.67
CA SER A 129 7.45 16.43 7.83
C SER A 129 7.10 14.98 8.16
N GLU A 130 6.99 14.62 9.44
CA GLU A 130 6.62 13.27 9.87
C GLU A 130 5.15 12.93 9.60
N ARG A 131 4.26 13.92 9.59
CA ARG A 131 2.83 13.71 9.31
C ARG A 131 2.48 13.81 7.83
N ARG A 132 3.43 14.19 6.96
CA ARG A 132 3.18 14.35 5.53
C ARG A 132 3.29 13.01 4.84
N THR A 133 2.14 12.46 4.51
CA THR A 133 1.99 11.29 3.64
C THR A 133 1.45 11.73 2.28
N PHE A 134 1.24 10.77 1.37
CA PHE A 134 0.56 11.00 0.10
C PHE A 134 -0.39 9.85 -0.19
N ILE A 135 -1.35 10.08 -1.08
CA ILE A 135 -2.21 9.06 -1.66
C ILE A 135 -2.12 9.25 -3.17
N ALA A 136 -1.68 8.21 -3.88
CA ALA A 136 -1.65 8.17 -5.33
C ALA A 136 -2.54 7.03 -5.82
N SER A 137 -3.14 7.19 -7.00
CA SER A 137 -4.09 6.21 -7.53
C SER A 137 -4.00 6.10 -9.06
N ASN A 138 -4.31 4.91 -9.59
CA ASN A 138 -4.48 4.70 -11.03
C ASN A 138 -5.83 5.25 -11.54
N LYS A 139 -6.79 5.45 -10.65
CA LYS A 139 -8.07 6.13 -10.90
C LYS A 139 -8.03 7.57 -10.45
N GLU A 140 -8.81 8.41 -11.12
CA GLU A 140 -9.03 9.81 -10.71
C GLU A 140 -9.69 9.84 -9.32
N LEU A 141 -9.12 10.64 -8.43
CA LEU A 141 -9.63 10.88 -7.09
C LEU A 141 -10.08 12.34 -7.01
N ASP A 142 -11.01 12.65 -6.12
CA ASP A 142 -11.41 14.04 -5.83
C ASP A 142 -10.16 14.87 -5.48
N ASP A 143 -9.87 15.89 -6.31
CA ASP A 143 -8.67 16.75 -6.26
C ASP A 143 -8.76 17.78 -5.12
N SER A 144 -9.30 17.38 -3.97
CA SER A 144 -9.17 18.17 -2.75
C SER A 144 -7.69 18.26 -2.39
N SER A 145 -7.19 19.48 -2.17
CA SER A 145 -5.75 19.73 -1.98
C SER A 145 -5.13 19.08 -0.74
N VAL A 146 -5.96 18.42 0.10
CA VAL A 146 -5.55 17.67 1.30
C VAL A 146 -6.50 16.49 1.50
N ALA A 147 -6.03 15.27 1.25
CA ALA A 147 -6.71 14.03 1.61
C ALA A 147 -6.04 13.39 2.85
N PRO A 148 -6.74 13.23 3.99
CA PRO A 148 -6.20 12.51 5.15
C PRO A 148 -6.08 11.01 4.87
N ALA A 149 -5.11 10.35 5.51
CA ALA A 149 -4.93 8.89 5.40
C ALA A 149 -6.18 8.09 5.84
N THR A 150 -7.06 8.68 6.65
CA THR A 150 -8.34 8.09 7.07
C THR A 150 -9.31 7.86 5.91
N ASP A 151 -9.10 8.50 4.77
CA ASP A 151 -9.95 8.37 3.59
C ASP A 151 -9.66 7.12 2.77
N VAL A 152 -8.49 6.47 2.96
CA VAL A 152 -8.10 5.28 2.21
C VAL A 152 -9.10 4.13 2.42
N VAL A 153 -9.50 3.86 3.66
CA VAL A 153 -10.41 2.74 3.97
C VAL A 153 -11.80 2.95 3.35
N PRO A 154 -12.49 4.09 3.55
CA PRO A 154 -13.73 4.39 2.85
C PRO A 154 -13.62 4.30 1.32
N THR A 155 -12.49 4.75 0.74
CA THR A 155 -12.23 4.68 -0.71
C THR A 155 -12.16 3.24 -1.21
N VAL A 156 -11.46 2.36 -0.47
CA VAL A 156 -11.37 0.93 -0.78
C VAL A 156 -12.74 0.25 -0.69
N LEU A 157 -13.51 0.54 0.36
CA LEU A 157 -14.83 -0.08 0.57
C LEU A 157 -15.84 0.38 -0.47
N ASP A 158 -15.82 1.66 -0.85
CA ASP A 158 -16.64 2.22 -1.92
C ASP A 158 -16.34 1.53 -3.26
N HIS A 159 -15.06 1.34 -3.60
CA HIS A 159 -14.68 0.60 -4.80
C HIS A 159 -15.20 -0.85 -4.80
N LEU A 160 -15.11 -1.53 -3.65
CA LEU A 160 -15.53 -2.92 -3.52
C LEU A 160 -17.04 -3.10 -3.34
N ASP A 161 -17.82 -2.01 -3.34
CA ASP A 161 -19.27 -2.01 -3.07
C ASP A 161 -19.62 -2.69 -1.73
N ILE A 162 -18.75 -2.49 -0.71
CA ILE A 162 -18.93 -3.05 0.63
C ILE A 162 -19.55 -2.00 1.54
N GLU A 163 -20.81 -2.22 1.90
CA GLU A 163 -21.51 -1.38 2.88
C GLU A 163 -21.03 -1.66 4.32
N GLY A 164 -20.81 -0.61 5.10
CA GLY A 164 -20.69 -0.68 6.57
C GLY A 164 -19.58 0.19 7.16
N GLY A 165 -19.53 0.20 8.50
CA GLY A 165 -18.53 0.92 9.27
C GLY A 165 -18.92 2.38 9.59
N GLU A 166 -18.38 2.88 10.70
CA GLU A 166 -18.36 4.31 11.02
C GLU A 166 -16.89 4.74 10.93
N PHE A 167 -16.52 5.46 9.87
CA PHE A 167 -15.15 5.94 9.64
C PHE A 167 -15.11 7.46 9.74
N ASP A 168 -13.99 8.00 10.23
CA ASP A 168 -13.76 9.44 10.28
C ASP A 168 -13.48 10.06 8.89
N GLY A 169 -13.06 9.23 7.93
CA GLY A 169 -12.78 9.64 6.56
C GLY A 169 -13.95 9.46 5.60
N THR A 170 -13.76 9.91 4.36
CA THR A 170 -14.71 9.79 3.25
C THR A 170 -14.06 9.18 2.02
N SER A 171 -14.82 8.50 1.16
CA SER A 171 -14.28 7.99 -0.10
C SER A 171 -13.76 9.14 -0.97
N LEU A 172 -12.60 8.92 -1.60
CA LEU A 172 -11.98 9.82 -2.55
C LEU A 172 -12.41 9.54 -4.00
N LEU A 173 -13.14 8.45 -4.26
CA LEU A 173 -13.66 8.18 -5.60
C LEU A 173 -14.82 9.13 -5.90
N GLU A 174 -14.87 9.63 -7.14
CA GLU A 174 -16.11 10.21 -7.64
C GLU A 174 -17.20 9.14 -7.66
N SER A 175 -18.41 9.51 -7.23
CA SER A 175 -19.52 8.60 -6.96
C SER A 175 -19.67 7.52 -8.03
N GLN A 176 -19.49 6.26 -7.65
CA GLN A 176 -19.84 5.12 -8.48
C GLN A 176 -21.37 4.91 -8.44
N PRO A 177 -22.01 4.46 -9.53
CA PRO A 177 -23.40 4.02 -9.45
C PRO A 177 -23.54 2.86 -8.44
N GLU A 178 -24.56 2.88 -7.57
CA GLU A 178 -24.84 1.76 -6.65
C GLU A 178 -24.91 0.41 -7.42
N GLY A 179 -24.21 -0.62 -6.94
CA GLY A 179 -24.14 -1.94 -7.59
C GLY A 179 -23.29 -1.98 -8.86
N ALA A 180 -22.41 -1.00 -9.08
CA ALA A 180 -21.62 -0.90 -10.30
C ALA A 180 -20.56 -1.99 -10.48
N CYS A 181 -20.03 -2.58 -9.41
CA CYS A 181 -18.84 -3.40 -9.54
C CYS A 181 -18.98 -4.82 -9.00
N HIS A 182 -19.15 -5.78 -9.91
CA HIS A 182 -19.21 -7.21 -9.58
C HIS A 182 -17.85 -7.92 -9.67
N LEU A 183 -16.83 -7.23 -10.20
CA LEU A 183 -15.47 -7.74 -10.42
C LEU A 183 -14.42 -6.69 -10.05
N CYS A 184 -14.65 -5.98 -8.94
CA CYS A 184 -13.70 -5.00 -8.44
C CYS A 184 -12.53 -5.66 -7.76
N ARG A 185 -11.34 -5.15 -8.08
CA ARG A 185 -10.06 -5.60 -7.55
C ARG A 185 -9.38 -4.37 -6.94
N THR A 186 -9.09 -4.40 -5.64
CA THR A 186 -8.42 -3.28 -4.97
C THR A 186 -7.07 -3.69 -4.44
N PHE A 187 -6.09 -2.85 -4.72
CA PHE A 187 -4.70 -3.04 -4.34
C PHE A 187 -4.22 -1.81 -3.55
N VAL A 188 -3.77 -2.02 -2.32
CA VAL A 188 -3.19 -0.96 -1.48
C VAL A 188 -1.74 -1.27 -1.20
N LEU A 189 -0.85 -0.41 -1.69
CA LEU A 189 0.59 -0.47 -1.46
C LEU A 189 0.99 0.60 -0.46
N LYS A 190 1.54 0.15 0.66
CA LYS A 190 2.21 0.99 1.63
C LYS A 190 3.72 0.91 1.42
N LEU A 191 4.36 2.07 1.23
CA LEU A 191 5.81 2.28 1.18
C LEU A 191 6.36 2.80 2.52
#